data_AF-A0A0G4P5H0-F1
#
_entry.id   AF-A0A0G4P5H0-F1
#
_cell.length_a   1.000
_cell.length_b   1.000
_cell.length_c   1.000
_cell.angle_alpha   90.00
_cell.angle_beta   90.00
_cell.angle_gamma   90.00
#
_symmetry.space_group_name_H-M   'P 1'
#
loop_
_entity.id
_entity.type
_entity.pdbx_description
1 polymer ?
#
loop_
_entity_poly.entity_id
_entity_poly.type
_entity_poly.pdbx_seq_one_letter_code
_entity_poly.pdbx_strand_id
1 'polypeptide(L)'
;MPRLADLRTGSTDYEYGRIQNNHTASGRRIVADCKFPPIPKKVNTTLKRNTIWGLIGTATFLMIGLMGVAIAFTVMFAVKSPNFRGYNPDSPSPDSPGYALYKNTRFEECYSTPVSTTDCAAVRVALNGSVTDRITGFRDNNVGFISSDPVNDNDSNLISDWCEAISCFNEYKVIPSTPRDLAFLPTVLTSWAASAGFLVGSLVQLWLQQKALYSPENTSCKGLRDIHWYSWPFIIADLCSFVWWWISFGKLVAALESAATPFVIGWVIPWKYAGLFRFHPFSCAFGKNRRGQLVTRWIFYILAVIQWIASCYVAHINLPLHLLSSTVWGQRAPNPSYDCVQSQIDAAPGASTCSATEICSRNWLFVDPLYQFTGQFDHQYSVLAVWLIFSMLTMAALSPVYIMATSFCSRGSSPLSDLRWADPGPIAILSLLSFCEILVGGLLIGDIVARLSFRPYASVTLDWECQAIHVGMSSWRYYIDVHYGQGWRIVKMWFNS
;
A
#
# COMPACT_ATOMS: atom_id res chain seq x y z
N MET A 1 58.88 -18.98 45.53
CA MET A 1 58.76 -17.68 44.82
C MET A 1 60.16 -17.27 44.38
N PRO A 2 60.36 -16.70 43.18
CA PRO A 2 59.48 -15.79 42.43
C PRO A 2 58.68 -16.51 41.33
N ARG A 3 57.37 -16.32 41.16
CA ARG A 3 56.63 -15.14 40.64
C ARG A 3 57.09 -14.70 39.24
N LEU A 4 56.57 -15.38 38.22
CA LEU A 4 56.30 -14.79 36.91
C LEU A 4 54.84 -14.35 36.90
N ALA A 5 54.64 -13.10 37.32
CA ALA A 5 53.44 -12.34 37.07
C ALA A 5 53.71 -11.42 35.86
N ASP A 6 52.63 -11.10 35.15
CA ASP A 6 52.50 -10.00 34.19
C ASP A 6 53.30 -10.05 32.89
N LEU A 7 52.67 -10.67 31.87
CA LEU A 7 52.61 -10.12 30.52
C LEU A 7 51.14 -10.03 30.06
N ARG A 8 50.53 -8.92 30.46
CA ARG A 8 49.44 -8.19 29.79
C ARG A 8 49.85 -8.00 28.31
N THR A 9 49.02 -8.17 27.28
CA THR A 9 47.93 -7.25 26.90
C THR A 9 47.18 -7.81 25.68
N GLY A 10 45.86 -7.62 25.62
CA GLY A 10 45.13 -7.57 24.35
C GLY A 10 44.09 -8.66 24.05
N SER A 11 43.43 -9.26 25.04
CA SER A 11 42.11 -9.84 24.77
C SER A 11 41.12 -8.68 24.59
N THR A 12 40.86 -8.29 23.34
CA THR A 12 39.72 -7.44 22.97
C THR A 12 38.44 -8.28 23.02
N ASP A 13 38.11 -8.81 24.20
CA ASP A 13 36.77 -9.30 24.50
C ASP A 13 35.88 -8.06 24.70
N TYR A 14 35.37 -7.54 23.59
CA TYR A 14 34.38 -6.48 23.60
C TYR A 14 33.18 -6.91 24.45
N GLU A 15 32.89 -6.14 25.50
CA GLU A 15 31.67 -6.17 26.30
C GLU A 15 30.44 -5.97 25.39
N TYR A 16 30.04 -7.04 24.73
CA TYR A 16 28.63 -7.41 24.68
C TYR A 16 28.17 -7.57 26.12
N GLY A 17 26.93 -7.19 26.44
CA GLY A 17 26.30 -7.48 27.72
C GLY A 17 26.52 -8.95 28.09
N ARG A 18 27.61 -9.19 28.81
CA ARG A 18 27.98 -10.45 29.38
C ARG A 18 27.05 -10.51 30.56
N ILE A 19 26.16 -11.48 30.52
CA ILE A 19 25.36 -11.89 31.65
C ILE A 19 26.32 -11.96 32.83
N GLN A 20 26.24 -11.01 33.75
CA GLN A 20 26.94 -11.14 35.00
C GLN A 20 26.18 -12.26 35.70
N ASN A 21 26.74 -13.47 35.66
CA ASN A 21 26.29 -14.55 36.53
C ASN A 21 26.63 -14.13 37.96
N ASN A 22 25.83 -13.23 38.53
CA ASN A 22 25.89 -12.90 39.93
C ASN A 22 25.38 -14.12 40.68
N HIS A 23 26.31 -15.01 41.02
CA HIS A 23 26.13 -16.00 42.05
C HIS A 23 25.88 -15.23 43.35
N THR A 24 24.63 -15.16 43.78
CA THR A 24 24.33 -14.84 45.18
C THR A 24 24.87 -15.97 46.05
N ALA A 25 25.30 -15.64 47.27
CA ALA A 25 25.86 -16.58 48.25
C ALA A 25 24.93 -17.77 48.60
N SER A 26 23.68 -17.76 48.13
CA SER A 26 22.68 -18.83 48.28
C SER A 26 22.56 -19.78 47.08
N GLY A 27 23.44 -19.71 46.08
CA GLY A 27 23.45 -20.65 44.94
C GLY A 27 22.27 -20.50 43.97
N ARG A 28 21.41 -19.49 44.15
CA ARG A 28 20.28 -19.22 43.26
C ARG A 28 20.79 -18.46 42.02
N ARG A 29 20.89 -19.16 40.88
CA ARG A 29 21.15 -18.53 39.57
C ARG A 29 20.00 -17.56 39.26
N ILE A 30 20.27 -16.26 39.29
CA ILE A 30 19.33 -15.25 38.80
C ILE A 30 19.20 -15.44 37.29
N VAL A 31 17.97 -15.64 36.85
CA VAL A 31 17.62 -16.08 35.50
C VAL A 31 17.48 -14.86 34.59
N ALA A 32 18.23 -14.89 33.48
CA ALA A 32 18.07 -14.16 32.22
C ALA A 32 18.09 -12.62 32.30
N ASP A 33 19.28 -12.04 32.13
CA ASP A 33 19.41 -10.63 31.76
C ASP A 33 18.68 -10.42 30.42
N CYS A 34 17.52 -9.75 30.47
CA CYS A 34 16.73 -9.50 29.27
C CYS A 34 17.57 -8.58 28.33
N LYS A 35 17.77 -8.96 27.06
CA LYS A 35 18.59 -8.18 26.11
C LYS A 35 17.79 -6.99 25.56
N PHE A 36 18.33 -5.78 25.65
CA PHE A 36 17.74 -4.57 25.06
C PHE A 36 18.35 -4.23 23.69
N PRO A 37 17.62 -3.54 22.81
CA PRO A 37 18.15 -3.13 21.52
C PRO A 37 19.32 -2.14 21.71
N PRO A 38 20.39 -2.24 20.91
CA PRO A 38 21.56 -1.36 21.04
C PRO A 38 21.25 0.08 20.58
N ILE A 39 20.19 0.27 19.79
CA ILE A 39 19.73 1.54 19.24
C ILE A 39 18.22 1.67 19.54
N PRO A 40 17.75 2.85 20.00
CA PRO A 40 18.54 4.01 20.41
C PRO A 40 19.36 3.75 21.69
N LYS A 41 20.58 4.31 21.76
CA LYS A 41 21.43 4.19 22.95
C LYS A 41 20.77 4.82 24.17
N LYS A 42 21.00 4.24 25.34
CA LYS A 42 20.63 4.85 26.62
C LYS A 42 21.32 6.21 26.73
N VAL A 43 20.52 7.26 26.93
CA VAL A 43 21.01 8.63 26.99
C VAL A 43 21.16 9.04 28.45
N ASN A 44 22.32 9.61 28.79
CA ASN A 44 22.64 9.96 30.17
C ASN A 44 21.90 11.20 30.68
N THR A 45 21.46 12.09 29.78
CA THR A 45 20.78 13.32 30.17
C THR A 45 19.26 13.18 30.10
N THR A 46 18.59 13.50 31.21
CA THR A 46 17.12 13.53 31.31
C THR A 46 16.49 14.40 30.23
N LEU A 47 17.12 15.53 29.88
CA LEU A 47 16.64 16.41 28.82
C LEU A 47 16.57 15.71 27.47
N LYS A 48 17.66 15.10 26.99
CA LYS A 48 17.69 14.40 25.70
C LYS A 48 16.74 13.21 25.68
N ARG A 49 16.63 12.48 26.80
CA ARG A 49 15.65 11.40 26.95
C ARG A 49 14.22 11.93 26.76
N ASN A 50 13.86 13.00 27.47
CA ASN A 50 12.54 13.61 27.36
C ASN A 50 12.29 14.14 25.94
N THR A 51 13.30 14.68 25.26
CA THR A 51 13.21 15.09 23.85
C THR A 51 12.90 13.90 22.93
N ILE A 52 13.62 12.78 23.06
CA ILE A 52 13.37 11.57 22.25
C ILE A 52 11.95 11.05 22.49
N TRP A 53 11.52 10.99 23.75
CA TRP A 53 10.17 10.56 24.11
C TRP A 53 9.11 11.50 23.55
N GLY A 54 9.35 12.81 23.63
CA GLY A 54 8.50 13.84 23.03
C GLY A 54 8.40 13.67 21.52
N LEU A 55 9.50 13.44 20.81
CA LEU A 55 9.50 13.24 19.36
C LEU A 55 8.71 11.98 18.95
N ILE A 56 8.95 10.85 19.62
CA ILE A 56 8.21 9.61 19.32
C ILE A 56 6.72 9.78 19.66
N GLY A 57 6.40 10.44 20.77
CA GLY A 57 5.03 10.74 21.18
C GLY A 57 4.31 11.64 20.18
N THR A 58 4.95 12.73 19.74
CA THR A 58 4.41 13.65 18.73
C THR A 58 4.20 12.95 17.40
N ALA A 59 5.17 12.16 16.92
CA ALA A 59 5.03 11.40 15.68
C ALA A 59 3.87 10.39 15.76
N THR A 60 3.71 9.72 16.90
CA THR A 60 2.60 8.79 17.15
C THR A 60 1.26 9.53 17.13
N PHE A 61 1.17 10.67 17.81
CA PHE A 61 -0.04 11.49 17.86
C PHE A 61 -0.42 12.01 16.47
N LEU A 62 0.55 12.51 15.69
CA LEU A 62 0.32 12.99 14.33
C LEU A 62 -0.20 11.87 13.43
N MET A 63 0.42 10.68 13.45
CA MET A 63 -0.04 9.54 12.65
C MET A 63 -1.46 9.09 13.04
N ILE A 64 -1.76 9.02 14.34
CA ILE A 64 -3.12 8.69 14.81
C ILE A 64 -4.11 9.76 14.37
N GLY A 65 -3.74 11.04 14.44
CA GLY A 65 -4.56 12.16 13.97
C GLY A 65 -4.86 12.07 12.48
N LEU A 66 -3.83 11.84 11.65
CA LEU A 66 -3.98 11.66 10.20
C LEU A 66 -4.83 10.42 9.87
N MET A 67 -4.65 9.31 10.59
CA MET A 67 -5.52 8.13 10.46
C MET A 67 -6.96 8.46 10.84
N GLY A 68 -7.18 9.23 11.92
CA GLY A 68 -8.50 9.68 12.32
C GLY A 68 -9.18 10.54 11.25
N VAL A 69 -8.42 11.43 10.60
CA VAL A 69 -8.89 12.20 9.45
C VAL A 69 -9.24 11.26 8.29
N ALA A 70 -8.36 10.32 7.92
CA ALA A 70 -8.62 9.34 6.87
C ALA A 70 -9.88 8.49 7.14
N ILE A 71 -10.09 8.06 8.39
CA ILE A 71 -11.30 7.36 8.83
C ILE A 71 -12.51 8.27 8.70
N ALA A 72 -12.44 9.50 9.21
CA ALA A 72 -13.52 10.47 9.11
C ALA A 72 -13.89 10.76 7.66
N PHE A 73 -12.92 10.86 6.75
CA PHE A 73 -13.16 10.97 5.33
C PHE A 73 -13.80 9.72 4.76
N THR A 74 -13.29 8.53 5.07
CA THR A 74 -13.89 7.26 4.62
C THR A 74 -15.35 7.17 5.07
N VAL A 75 -15.64 7.56 6.31
CA VAL A 75 -17.00 7.63 6.85
C VAL A 75 -17.81 8.74 6.19
N MET A 76 -17.25 9.93 5.97
CA MET A 76 -17.95 10.99 5.25
C MET A 76 -18.24 10.61 3.81
N PHE A 77 -17.36 9.87 3.13
CA PHE A 77 -17.61 9.37 1.79
C PHE A 77 -18.65 8.26 1.80
N ALA A 78 -18.61 7.38 2.80
CA ALA A 78 -19.70 6.43 3.04
C ALA A 78 -21.01 7.21 3.20
N VAL A 79 -21.07 8.19 4.10
CA VAL A 79 -22.28 8.92 4.53
C VAL A 79 -22.80 9.96 3.54
N LYS A 80 -21.92 10.67 2.83
CA LYS A 80 -22.22 11.68 1.81
C LYS A 80 -22.21 11.11 0.40
N SER A 81 -21.93 9.81 0.22
CA SER A 81 -22.43 9.15 -0.98
C SER A 81 -23.94 9.41 -1.00
N PRO A 82 -24.53 9.87 -2.13
CA PRO A 82 -25.97 10.01 -2.27
C PRO A 82 -26.71 8.71 -1.90
N ASN A 83 -25.99 7.58 -1.78
CA ASN A 83 -26.45 6.29 -1.29
C ASN A 83 -26.50 6.11 0.25
N PHE A 84 -26.12 7.07 1.09
CA PHE A 84 -26.10 6.86 2.56
C PHE A 84 -26.96 7.86 3.35
N ARG A 85 -27.51 8.88 2.70
CA ARG A 85 -28.67 9.65 3.22
C ARG A 85 -29.99 9.42 2.46
N GLY A 86 -30.04 8.36 1.66
CA GLY A 86 -31.23 7.78 1.03
C GLY A 86 -30.72 6.58 0.23
N TYR A 87 -31.31 5.40 0.22
CA TYR A 87 -32.71 5.19 -0.13
C TYR A 87 -33.20 6.27 -1.11
N ASN A 88 -32.45 6.44 -2.21
CA ASN A 88 -33.17 6.59 -3.46
C ASN A 88 -33.58 5.16 -3.82
N PRO A 89 -34.86 4.76 -3.70
CA PRO A 89 -35.33 3.45 -4.15
C PRO A 89 -35.05 3.21 -5.65
N ASP A 90 -34.66 4.26 -6.36
CA ASP A 90 -34.28 4.26 -7.77
C ASP A 90 -32.76 4.14 -8.01
N SER A 91 -31.89 4.14 -6.97
CA SER A 91 -30.47 3.90 -7.21
C SER A 91 -30.26 2.41 -7.53
N PRO A 92 -29.72 2.10 -8.71
CA PRO A 92 -29.64 0.73 -9.19
C PRO A 92 -28.83 -0.13 -8.20
N SER A 93 -29.43 -1.21 -7.68
CA SER A 93 -28.68 -2.23 -6.92
C SER A 93 -27.50 -2.73 -7.76
N PRO A 94 -26.43 -3.28 -7.16
CA PRO A 94 -25.31 -3.84 -7.93
C PRO A 94 -25.75 -4.89 -8.97
N ASP A 95 -26.88 -5.56 -8.71
CA ASP A 95 -27.49 -6.58 -9.56
C ASP A 95 -28.50 -6.01 -10.57
N SER A 96 -28.76 -4.71 -10.53
CA SER A 96 -29.71 -4.07 -11.45
C SER A 96 -29.03 -3.70 -12.78
N PRO A 97 -29.79 -3.70 -13.89
CA PRO A 97 -29.25 -3.39 -15.22
C PRO A 97 -28.62 -1.98 -15.31
N GLY A 98 -29.17 -1.01 -14.58
CA GLY A 98 -28.66 0.37 -14.57
C GLY A 98 -27.26 0.49 -13.97
N TYR A 99 -26.93 -0.34 -12.97
CA TYR A 99 -25.59 -0.33 -12.37
C TYR A 99 -24.54 -0.88 -13.34
N ALA A 100 -24.87 -1.97 -14.04
CA ALA A 100 -24.00 -2.56 -15.06
C ALA A 100 -23.69 -1.57 -16.20
N LEU A 101 -24.60 -0.65 -16.51
CA LEU A 101 -24.40 0.39 -17.53
C LEU A 101 -23.60 1.58 -16.99
N TYR A 102 -24.05 2.19 -15.90
CA TYR A 102 -23.62 3.54 -15.53
C TYR A 102 -22.81 3.64 -14.24
N LYS A 103 -22.75 2.57 -13.44
CA LYS A 103 -21.91 2.45 -12.23
C LYS A 103 -22.04 3.64 -11.27
N ASN A 104 -23.26 4.18 -11.10
CA ASN A 104 -23.60 5.33 -10.26
C ASN A 104 -22.86 6.63 -10.62
N THR A 105 -22.52 6.80 -11.90
CA THR A 105 -21.89 8.02 -12.43
C THR A 105 -22.93 8.93 -13.07
N ARG A 106 -22.57 10.20 -13.36
CA ARG A 106 -23.43 11.13 -14.12
C ARG A 106 -23.47 10.85 -15.61
N PHE A 107 -22.96 9.70 -16.06
CA PHE A 107 -22.90 9.36 -17.47
C PHE A 107 -24.29 9.38 -18.13
N GLU A 108 -25.30 8.76 -17.52
CA GLU A 108 -26.65 8.70 -18.09
C GLU A 108 -27.27 10.09 -18.32
N GLU A 109 -27.13 10.99 -17.34
CA GLU A 109 -27.59 12.37 -17.44
C GLU A 109 -26.92 13.10 -18.62
N CYS A 110 -25.61 12.92 -18.79
CA CYS A 110 -24.84 13.65 -19.79
C CYS A 110 -24.95 13.04 -21.19
N TYR A 111 -25.03 11.72 -21.30
CA TYR A 111 -25.28 10.99 -22.53
C TYR A 111 -26.66 11.30 -23.13
N SER A 112 -27.66 11.49 -22.28
CA SER A 112 -29.04 11.78 -22.71
C SER A 112 -29.28 13.26 -23.04
N THR A 113 -28.30 14.14 -22.80
CA THR A 113 -28.41 15.58 -23.05
C THR A 113 -28.14 15.86 -24.53
N PRO A 114 -28.98 16.65 -25.23
CA PRO A 114 -28.70 17.05 -26.62
C PRO A 114 -27.41 17.88 -26.73
N VAL A 115 -26.61 17.62 -27.76
CA VAL A 115 -25.40 18.41 -28.06
C VAL A 115 -25.81 19.87 -28.35
N SER A 116 -25.37 20.83 -27.54
CA SER A 116 -25.78 22.24 -27.69
C SER A 116 -24.77 23.10 -28.46
N THR A 117 -23.48 22.98 -28.16
CA THR A 117 -22.46 23.99 -28.53
C THR A 117 -21.10 23.42 -28.90
N THR A 118 -20.91 22.11 -28.75
CA THR A 118 -19.60 21.45 -28.81
C THR A 118 -19.32 20.90 -30.20
N ASP A 119 -18.12 21.14 -30.73
CA ASP A 119 -17.66 20.50 -31.96
C ASP A 119 -17.25 19.05 -31.70
N CYS A 120 -18.18 18.12 -31.96
CA CYS A 120 -17.95 16.69 -31.77
C CYS A 120 -16.85 16.11 -32.68
N ALA A 121 -16.53 16.76 -33.80
CA ALA A 121 -15.40 16.35 -34.62
C ALA A 121 -14.07 16.71 -33.92
N ALA A 122 -13.98 17.90 -33.32
CA ALA A 122 -12.83 18.30 -32.51
C ALA A 122 -12.64 17.39 -31.29
N VAL A 123 -13.73 17.04 -30.58
CA VAL A 123 -13.68 16.07 -29.48
C VAL A 123 -13.14 14.73 -29.98
N ARG A 124 -13.67 14.18 -31.08
CA ARG A 124 -13.19 12.91 -31.64
C ARG A 124 -11.71 12.94 -31.99
N VAL A 125 -11.22 14.02 -32.59
CA VAL A 125 -9.79 14.19 -32.93
C VAL A 125 -8.93 14.23 -31.68
N ALA A 126 -9.36 14.93 -30.63
CA ALA A 126 -8.63 14.99 -29.36
C ALA A 126 -8.52 13.62 -28.69
N LEU A 127 -9.60 12.82 -28.74
CA LEU A 127 -9.64 11.48 -28.16
C LEU A 127 -8.85 10.43 -28.97
N ASN A 128 -8.57 10.70 -30.24
CA ASN A 128 -7.65 9.93 -31.07
C ASN A 128 -6.19 10.42 -30.98
N GLY A 129 -5.90 11.33 -30.05
CA GLY A 129 -4.59 11.97 -29.90
C GLY A 129 -3.65 11.33 -28.87
N SER A 130 -2.79 12.18 -28.30
CA SER A 130 -1.57 11.80 -27.58
C SER A 130 -1.74 10.93 -26.33
N VAL A 131 -2.92 10.88 -25.70
CA VAL A 131 -3.19 10.01 -24.54
C VAL A 131 -3.41 8.56 -24.98
N THR A 132 -4.16 8.37 -26.06
CA THR A 132 -4.45 7.07 -26.67
C THR A 132 -3.21 6.45 -27.29
N ASP A 133 -2.37 7.28 -27.95
CA ASP A 133 -1.07 6.87 -28.49
C ASP A 133 -0.11 6.35 -27.42
N ARG A 134 -0.30 6.79 -26.17
CA ARG A 134 0.50 6.37 -25.03
C ARG A 134 0.01 5.07 -24.42
N ILE A 135 -1.16 4.52 -24.75
CA ILE A 135 -1.67 3.28 -24.14
C ILE A 135 -1.50 2.12 -25.12
N THR A 136 -0.67 1.12 -24.79
CA THR A 136 -0.48 -0.08 -25.65
C THR A 136 -1.80 -0.78 -25.86
N GLY A 137 -2.07 -1.12 -27.12
CA GLY A 137 -3.30 -1.77 -27.53
C GLY A 137 -4.47 -0.81 -27.74
N PHE A 138 -4.40 0.47 -27.37
CA PHE A 138 -5.47 1.42 -27.67
C PHE A 138 -5.29 2.01 -29.08
N ARG A 139 -4.05 2.41 -29.42
CA ARG A 139 -3.72 2.89 -30.77
C ARG A 139 -3.94 1.83 -31.83
N ASP A 140 -3.41 0.62 -31.61
CA ASP A 140 -3.46 -0.47 -32.58
C ASP A 140 -4.89 -0.98 -32.84
N ASN A 141 -5.79 -0.81 -31.86
CA ASN A 141 -7.19 -1.20 -31.95
C ASN A 141 -8.15 -0.02 -32.12
N ASN A 142 -7.63 1.19 -32.44
CA ASN A 142 -8.42 2.39 -32.70
C ASN A 142 -9.48 2.67 -31.60
N VAL A 143 -9.01 2.78 -30.36
CA VAL A 143 -9.85 2.97 -29.16
C VAL A 143 -9.78 4.41 -28.68
N GLY A 144 -10.90 5.10 -28.51
CA GLY A 144 -10.94 6.41 -27.87
C GLY A 144 -11.00 6.30 -26.35
N PHE A 145 -10.50 7.32 -25.65
CA PHE A 145 -10.51 7.34 -24.19
C PHE A 145 -10.76 8.74 -23.63
N ILE A 146 -11.80 8.87 -22.79
CA ILE A 146 -12.16 10.10 -22.09
C ILE A 146 -11.88 9.92 -20.61
N SER A 147 -11.16 10.87 -20.02
CA SER A 147 -10.92 10.87 -18.58
C SER A 147 -12.09 11.43 -17.77
N SER A 148 -12.01 11.42 -16.44
CA SER A 148 -13.00 12.10 -15.59
C SER A 148 -12.84 13.64 -15.60
N ASP A 149 -11.86 14.15 -16.34
CA ASP A 149 -11.51 15.56 -16.47
C ASP A 149 -12.10 16.16 -17.76
N PRO A 150 -12.10 17.50 -17.93
CA PRO A 150 -12.48 18.13 -19.19
C PRO A 150 -11.59 17.69 -20.36
N VAL A 151 -12.15 17.72 -21.57
CA VAL A 151 -11.43 17.35 -22.79
C VAL A 151 -10.64 18.56 -23.28
N ASN A 152 -9.33 18.40 -23.41
CA ASN A 152 -8.41 19.42 -23.91
C ASN A 152 -7.78 19.00 -25.24
N ASP A 153 -7.31 19.97 -26.03
CA ASP A 153 -6.52 19.71 -27.23
C ASP A 153 -5.06 19.36 -26.87
N ASN A 154 -4.23 19.11 -27.90
CA ASN A 154 -2.81 18.81 -27.73
C ASN A 154 -2.00 19.96 -27.10
N ASP A 155 -2.51 21.19 -27.18
CA ASP A 155 -1.90 22.40 -26.61
C ASP A 155 -2.49 22.75 -25.22
N SER A 156 -3.26 21.83 -24.63
CA SER A 156 -3.94 21.99 -23.34
C SER A 156 -5.03 23.07 -23.30
N ASN A 157 -5.56 23.50 -24.44
CA ASN A 157 -6.73 24.37 -24.48
C ASN A 157 -7.99 23.54 -24.25
N LEU A 158 -8.91 24.07 -23.45
CA LEU A 158 -10.20 23.45 -23.17
C LEU A 158 -11.03 23.35 -24.46
N ILE A 159 -11.32 22.13 -24.91
CA ILE A 159 -12.22 21.86 -26.03
C ILE A 159 -13.66 21.78 -25.53
N SER A 160 -13.89 21.02 -24.45
CA SER A 160 -15.22 20.74 -23.96
C SER A 160 -15.22 20.27 -22.51
N ASP A 161 -16.27 20.63 -21.78
CA ASP A 161 -16.57 20.01 -20.50
C ASP A 161 -16.90 18.52 -20.66
N TRP A 162 -16.67 17.72 -19.62
CA TRP A 162 -16.87 16.26 -19.68
C TRP A 162 -18.26 15.86 -20.18
N CYS A 163 -19.33 16.48 -19.67
CA CYS A 163 -20.69 16.12 -20.05
C CYS A 163 -21.04 16.47 -21.50
N GLU A 164 -20.53 17.59 -21.98
CA GLU A 164 -20.67 17.99 -23.38
C GLU A 164 -19.92 17.02 -24.30
N ALA A 165 -18.71 16.61 -23.94
CA ALA A 165 -17.97 15.60 -24.68
C ALA A 165 -18.71 14.26 -24.74
N ILE A 166 -19.34 13.82 -23.64
CA ILE A 166 -20.15 12.59 -23.62
C ILE A 166 -21.40 12.72 -24.49
N SER A 167 -22.03 13.90 -24.56
CA SER A 167 -23.21 14.12 -25.39
C SER A 167 -22.95 13.89 -26.89
N CYS A 168 -21.71 14.04 -27.35
CA CYS A 168 -21.30 13.74 -28.73
C CYS A 168 -21.41 12.26 -29.11
N PHE A 169 -21.58 11.37 -28.14
CA PHE A 169 -21.64 9.92 -28.35
C PHE A 169 -23.02 9.33 -27.99
N ASN A 170 -24.07 10.16 -27.93
CA ASN A 170 -25.44 9.75 -27.59
C ASN A 170 -26.05 8.64 -28.48
N GLU A 171 -25.46 8.37 -29.65
CA GLU A 171 -25.87 7.29 -30.55
C GLU A 171 -25.11 5.97 -30.30
N TYR A 172 -23.98 6.01 -29.58
CA TYR A 172 -23.11 4.85 -29.39
C TYR A 172 -23.72 3.87 -28.40
N LYS A 173 -23.56 2.57 -28.65
CA LYS A 173 -24.05 1.51 -27.78
C LYS A 173 -23.35 1.52 -26.43
N VAL A 174 -24.09 1.75 -25.35
CA VAL A 174 -23.56 1.66 -23.99
C VAL A 174 -23.42 0.19 -23.59
N ILE A 175 -22.23 -0.19 -23.13
CA ILE A 175 -21.92 -1.60 -22.85
C ILE A 175 -22.10 -1.91 -21.36
N PRO A 176 -22.98 -2.85 -21.00
CA PRO A 176 -23.14 -3.32 -19.63
C PRO A 176 -21.96 -4.20 -19.22
N SER A 177 -21.44 -3.95 -18.02
CA SER A 177 -20.26 -4.63 -17.51
C SER A 177 -20.24 -4.69 -15.98
N THR A 178 -19.67 -5.77 -15.43
CA THR A 178 -19.46 -5.92 -13.98
C THR A 178 -17.99 -5.69 -13.61
N PRO A 179 -17.68 -4.93 -12.56
CA PRO A 179 -16.29 -4.66 -12.17
C PRO A 179 -15.63 -5.89 -11.54
N ARG A 180 -14.42 -6.22 -11.98
CA ARG A 180 -13.52 -7.19 -11.32
C ARG A 180 -12.83 -6.55 -10.12
N ASP A 181 -12.15 -7.36 -9.30
CA ASP A 181 -11.32 -6.87 -8.18
C ASP A 181 -10.24 -5.86 -8.65
N LEU A 182 -9.75 -6.00 -9.89
CA LEU A 182 -8.83 -5.05 -10.51
C LEU A 182 -9.43 -3.66 -10.77
N ALA A 183 -10.75 -3.55 -10.99
CA ALA A 183 -11.39 -2.24 -11.11
C ALA A 183 -11.39 -1.48 -9.77
N PHE A 184 -11.20 -2.19 -8.65
CA PHE A 184 -11.09 -1.65 -7.30
C PHE A 184 -9.64 -1.51 -6.85
N LEU A 185 -8.81 -0.82 -7.64
CA LEU A 185 -7.39 -0.60 -7.37
C LEU A 185 -7.13 0.19 -6.08
N PRO A 186 -6.08 -0.11 -5.30
CA PRO A 186 -5.77 0.61 -4.06
C PRO A 186 -5.66 2.12 -4.29
N THR A 187 -6.49 2.92 -3.62
CA THR A 187 -6.32 4.38 -3.56
C THR A 187 -4.99 4.70 -2.89
N VAL A 188 -4.45 5.89 -3.16
CA VAL A 188 -3.35 6.45 -2.35
C VAL A 188 -3.73 6.41 -0.87
N LEU A 189 -4.99 6.70 -0.54
CA LEU A 189 -5.52 6.59 0.83
C LEU A 189 -5.45 5.17 1.40
N THR A 190 -5.80 4.13 0.64
CA THR A 190 -5.71 2.73 1.10
C THR A 190 -4.26 2.33 1.35
N SER A 191 -3.35 2.65 0.42
CA SER A 191 -1.93 2.31 0.51
C SER A 191 -1.26 3.04 1.69
N TRP A 192 -1.60 4.32 1.85
CA TRP A 192 -1.16 5.14 2.97
C TRP A 192 -1.74 4.65 4.29
N ALA A 193 -3.04 4.37 4.38
CA ALA A 193 -3.69 3.91 5.61
C ALA A 193 -3.11 2.58 6.11
N ALA A 194 -2.88 1.65 5.19
CA ALA A 194 -2.34 0.33 5.50
C ALA A 194 -0.86 0.41 5.94
N SER A 195 -0.08 1.29 5.31
CA SER A 195 1.30 1.63 5.72
C SER A 195 1.33 2.34 7.07
N ALA A 196 0.47 3.33 7.27
CA ALA A 196 0.35 4.12 8.48
C ALA A 196 0.02 3.27 9.70
N GLY A 197 -0.92 2.33 9.58
CA GLY A 197 -1.28 1.41 10.66
C GLY A 197 -0.08 0.59 11.15
N PHE A 198 0.70 0.05 10.21
CA PHE A 198 1.92 -0.69 10.52
C PHE A 198 3.01 0.18 11.19
N LEU A 199 3.15 1.43 10.71
CA LEU A 199 4.13 2.39 11.17
C LEU A 199 3.80 2.97 12.55
N VAL A 200 2.51 3.14 12.88
CA VAL A 200 2.05 3.45 14.25
C VAL A 200 2.44 2.33 15.20
N GLY A 201 2.17 1.07 14.83
CA GLY A 201 2.58 -0.07 15.65
C GLY A 201 4.10 -0.10 15.90
N SER A 202 4.89 0.27 14.90
CA SER A 202 6.36 0.35 15.01
C SER A 202 6.82 1.49 15.92
N LEU A 203 6.20 2.68 15.85
CA LEU A 203 6.47 3.81 16.74
C LEU A 203 6.11 3.48 18.20
N VAL A 204 4.95 2.85 18.42
CA VAL A 204 4.55 2.38 19.75
C VAL A 204 5.55 1.37 20.26
N GLN A 205 5.96 0.40 19.46
CA GLN A 205 6.97 -0.59 19.85
C GLN A 205 8.32 0.06 20.16
N LEU A 206 8.76 1.06 19.39
CA LEU A 206 9.98 1.82 19.69
C LEU A 206 9.86 2.56 21.03
N TRP A 207 8.71 3.18 21.29
CA TRP A 207 8.43 3.82 22.58
C TRP A 207 8.52 2.83 23.74
N LEU A 208 8.01 1.60 23.58
CA LEU A 208 8.10 0.56 24.59
C LEU A 208 9.51 0.04 24.81
N GLN A 209 10.27 -0.14 23.73
CA GLN A 209 11.68 -0.50 23.83
C GLN A 209 12.47 0.59 24.57
N GLN A 210 12.19 1.86 24.28
CA GLN A 210 12.77 2.99 25.02
C GLN A 210 12.39 2.94 26.50
N LYS A 211 11.10 2.76 26.83
CA LYS A 211 10.65 2.63 28.21
C LYS A 211 11.34 1.49 28.94
N ALA A 212 11.49 0.34 28.27
CA ALA A 212 12.13 -0.82 28.85
C ALA A 212 13.64 -0.64 29.07
N LEU A 213 14.35 0.08 28.17
CA LEU A 213 15.77 0.46 28.33
C LEU A 213 16.04 1.29 29.61
N TYR A 214 15.05 2.02 30.10
CA TYR A 214 15.13 2.79 31.34
C TYR A 214 14.45 2.09 32.54
N SER A 215 13.94 0.88 32.36
CA SER A 215 13.41 0.05 33.45
C SER A 215 14.57 -0.48 34.30
N PRO A 216 14.39 -0.64 35.63
CA PRO A 216 15.42 -1.23 36.49
C PRO A 216 15.77 -2.66 36.05
N GLU A 217 17.07 -2.94 35.93
CA GLU A 217 17.65 -4.22 35.45
C GLU A 217 17.24 -5.43 36.29
N ASN A 218 16.83 -5.22 37.56
CA ASN A 218 16.39 -6.28 38.47
C ASN A 218 14.96 -6.79 38.22
N THR A 219 14.30 -6.36 37.15
CA THR A 219 12.95 -6.85 36.82
C THR A 219 13.03 -8.22 36.14
N SER A 220 12.78 -9.28 36.92
CA SER A 220 12.71 -10.65 36.39
C SER A 220 11.67 -10.75 35.27
N CYS A 221 12.05 -11.33 34.13
CA CYS A 221 11.16 -11.43 32.96
C CYS A 221 9.93 -12.33 33.31
N LYS A 222 8.68 -11.85 33.11
CA LYS A 222 7.40 -12.51 33.47
C LYS A 222 6.74 -13.27 32.32
N GLY A 223 7.48 -13.60 31.27
CA GLY A 223 6.94 -14.36 30.14
C GLY A 223 6.05 -13.49 29.23
N LEU A 224 4.97 -14.08 28.72
CA LEU A 224 3.95 -13.37 27.91
C LEU A 224 3.31 -12.18 28.65
N ARG A 225 3.33 -12.17 29.98
CA ARG A 225 2.78 -11.07 30.79
C ARG A 225 3.60 -9.79 30.72
N ASP A 226 4.84 -9.84 30.21
CA ASP A 226 5.65 -8.63 29.95
C ASP A 226 5.21 -7.91 28.66
N ILE A 227 4.50 -8.60 27.76
CA ILE A 227 3.88 -7.96 26.61
C ILE A 227 2.68 -7.16 27.11
N HIS A 228 2.78 -5.85 27.02
CA HIS A 228 1.73 -4.96 27.46
C HIS A 228 0.42 -5.21 26.70
N TRP A 229 -0.72 -5.06 27.39
CA TRP A 229 -2.04 -5.31 26.81
C TRP A 229 -2.31 -4.50 25.54
N TYR A 230 -1.83 -3.25 25.48
CA TYR A 230 -1.98 -2.36 24.32
C TYR A 230 -1.07 -2.72 23.14
N SER A 231 -0.13 -3.66 23.28
CA SER A 231 0.63 -4.20 22.13
C SER A 231 -0.16 -5.24 21.35
N TRP A 232 -1.11 -5.93 21.99
CA TRP A 232 -1.90 -7.00 21.36
C TRP A 232 -2.73 -6.56 20.15
N PRO A 233 -3.41 -5.40 20.14
CA PRO A 233 -4.13 -4.94 18.97
C PRO A 233 -3.24 -4.84 17.72
N PHE A 234 -2.01 -4.35 17.88
CA PHE A 234 -1.04 -4.25 16.77
C PHE A 234 -0.54 -5.62 16.33
N ILE A 235 -0.31 -6.55 17.27
CA ILE A 235 0.10 -7.92 16.96
C ILE A 235 -1.00 -8.64 16.18
N ILE A 236 -2.26 -8.48 16.58
CA ILE A 236 -3.42 -9.06 15.90
C ILE A 236 -3.56 -8.44 14.51
N ALA A 237 -3.45 -7.12 14.38
CA ALA A 237 -3.52 -6.44 13.08
C ALA A 237 -2.40 -6.89 12.12
N ASP A 238 -1.17 -7.04 12.61
CA ASP A 238 -0.05 -7.57 11.83
C ASP A 238 -0.30 -9.02 11.39
N LEU A 239 -0.83 -9.87 12.29
CA LEU A 239 -1.11 -11.26 11.98
C LEU A 239 -2.22 -11.38 10.93
N CYS A 240 -3.31 -10.62 11.09
CA CYS A 240 -4.37 -10.55 10.09
C CYS A 240 -3.82 -10.09 8.75
N SER A 241 -3.02 -9.01 8.73
CA SER A 241 -2.38 -8.49 7.51
C SER A 241 -1.47 -9.54 6.85
N PHE A 242 -0.68 -10.27 7.64
CA PHE A 242 0.19 -11.34 7.14
C PHE A 242 -0.59 -12.48 6.47
N VAL A 243 -1.65 -12.96 7.11
CA VAL A 243 -2.50 -14.03 6.56
C VAL A 243 -3.20 -13.54 5.30
N TRP A 244 -3.72 -12.31 5.35
CA TRP A 244 -4.50 -11.72 4.28
C TRP A 244 -3.66 -11.46 3.03
N TRP A 245 -2.41 -11.04 3.22
CA TRP A 245 -1.42 -10.90 2.16
C TRP A 245 -1.19 -12.20 1.38
N TRP A 246 -1.05 -13.34 2.08
CA TRP A 246 -0.86 -14.64 1.44
C TRP A 246 -2.09 -15.10 0.66
N ILE A 247 -3.30 -14.78 1.15
CA ILE A 247 -4.54 -15.07 0.44
C ILE A 247 -4.61 -14.25 -0.85
N SER A 248 -4.30 -12.94 -0.80
CA SER A 248 -4.23 -12.09 -1.99
C SER A 248 -3.18 -12.59 -2.98
N PHE A 249 -1.98 -12.97 -2.50
CA PHE A 249 -0.93 -13.53 -3.36
C PHE A 249 -1.36 -14.84 -4.03
N GLY A 250 -1.99 -15.75 -3.29
CA GLY A 250 -2.51 -17.01 -3.84
C GLY A 250 -3.55 -16.77 -4.94
N LYS A 251 -4.45 -15.80 -4.74
CA LYS A 251 -5.41 -15.38 -5.78
C LYS A 251 -4.73 -14.81 -7.01
N LEU A 252 -3.70 -13.97 -6.83
CA LEU A 252 -2.93 -13.41 -7.94
C LEU A 252 -2.24 -14.48 -8.78
N VAL A 253 -1.63 -15.47 -8.13
CA VAL A 253 -0.96 -16.58 -8.82
C VAL A 253 -1.97 -17.48 -9.53
N ALA A 254 -3.16 -17.68 -8.96
CA ALA A 254 -4.19 -18.52 -9.55
C ALA A 254 -4.91 -17.86 -10.73
N ALA A 255 -5.13 -16.54 -10.69
CA ALA A 255 -5.85 -15.80 -11.72
C ALA A 255 -5.24 -14.41 -11.90
N LEU A 256 -4.19 -14.33 -12.71
CA LEU A 256 -3.42 -13.11 -12.96
C LEU A 256 -4.28 -11.95 -13.50
N GLU A 257 -5.34 -12.29 -14.24
CA GLU A 257 -6.16 -11.34 -15.00
C GLU A 257 -7.34 -10.75 -14.21
N SER A 258 -7.61 -11.25 -13.01
CA SER A 258 -8.79 -10.85 -12.24
C SER A 258 -8.49 -10.51 -10.79
N ALA A 259 -7.35 -10.92 -10.25
CA ALA A 259 -7.00 -10.73 -8.86
C ALA A 259 -6.34 -9.36 -8.59
N ALA A 260 -6.73 -8.73 -7.48
CA ALA A 260 -6.04 -7.54 -6.97
C ALA A 260 -4.59 -7.84 -6.57
N THR A 261 -3.73 -6.84 -6.74
CA THR A 261 -2.32 -6.91 -6.42
C THR A 261 -2.10 -6.81 -4.90
N PRO A 262 -1.45 -7.80 -4.25
CA PRO A 262 -1.13 -7.70 -2.84
C PRO A 262 -0.10 -6.59 -2.60
N PHE A 263 -0.11 -6.01 -1.40
CA PHE A 263 0.77 -4.91 -1.04
C PHE A 263 2.24 -5.32 -1.01
N VAL A 264 3.09 -4.72 -1.84
CA VAL A 264 4.49 -5.16 -2.05
C VAL A 264 5.37 -5.06 -0.79
N ILE A 265 4.99 -4.26 0.20
CA ILE A 265 5.77 -4.05 1.44
C ILE A 265 5.39 -5.06 2.55
N GLY A 266 4.42 -5.96 2.32
CA GLY A 266 3.93 -6.92 3.33
C GLY A 266 5.01 -7.77 4.03
N TRP A 267 6.11 -8.07 3.33
CA TRP A 267 7.27 -8.84 3.85
C TRP A 267 7.95 -8.22 5.08
N VAL A 268 7.72 -6.92 5.31
CA VAL A 268 8.26 -6.21 6.47
C VAL A 268 7.68 -6.73 7.79
N ILE A 269 6.45 -7.25 7.79
CA ILE A 269 5.80 -7.77 8.99
C ILE A 269 6.63 -8.90 9.61
N PRO A 270 6.93 -10.01 8.90
CA PRO A 270 7.75 -11.05 9.50
C PRO A 270 9.19 -10.61 9.79
N TRP A 271 9.76 -9.69 9.00
CA TRP A 271 11.07 -9.10 9.27
C TRP A 271 11.10 -8.33 10.61
N LYS A 272 10.05 -7.54 10.88
CA LYS A 272 9.83 -6.84 12.15
C LYS A 272 9.86 -7.81 13.33
N TYR A 273 9.07 -8.88 13.26
CA TYR A 273 9.00 -9.87 14.35
C TYR A 273 10.30 -10.67 14.53
N ALA A 274 11.01 -10.98 13.44
CA ALA A 274 12.34 -11.60 13.53
C ALA A 274 13.34 -10.75 14.34
N GLY A 275 13.24 -9.42 14.21
CA GLY A 275 13.98 -8.44 15.00
C GLY A 275 13.47 -8.33 16.44
N LEU A 276 12.16 -8.17 16.65
CA LEU A 276 11.55 -7.99 17.97
C LEU A 276 11.87 -9.15 18.92
N PHE A 277 11.79 -10.39 18.46
CA PHE A 277 12.06 -11.56 19.31
C PHE A 277 13.49 -11.62 19.84
N ARG A 278 14.43 -10.80 19.34
CA ARG A 278 15.79 -10.68 19.89
C ARG A 278 15.82 -9.90 21.22
N PHE A 279 14.84 -9.04 21.46
CA PHE A 279 14.89 -8.03 22.50
C PHE A 279 13.69 -8.07 23.45
N HIS A 280 13.87 -7.56 24.66
CA HIS A 280 12.79 -7.36 25.62
C HIS A 280 11.74 -6.37 25.04
N PRO A 281 10.42 -6.59 25.26
CA PRO A 281 9.79 -7.65 26.06
C PRO A 281 9.53 -8.96 25.30
N PHE A 282 9.69 -8.99 23.98
CA PHE A 282 9.30 -10.14 23.17
C PHE A 282 10.21 -11.36 23.36
N SER A 283 11.50 -11.17 23.64
CA SER A 283 12.40 -12.26 24.00
C SER A 283 11.97 -12.97 25.29
N CYS A 284 11.32 -12.23 26.20
CA CYS A 284 10.87 -12.73 27.49
C CYS A 284 9.68 -13.68 27.37
N ALA A 285 8.87 -13.55 26.31
CA ALA A 285 7.76 -14.47 26.03
C ALA A 285 8.22 -15.93 25.90
N PHE A 286 9.47 -16.17 25.50
CA PHE A 286 10.07 -17.50 25.41
C PHE A 286 10.67 -18.00 26.74
N GLY A 287 10.71 -17.16 27.77
CA GLY A 287 11.27 -17.49 29.09
C GLY A 287 12.69 -18.06 28.98
N LYS A 288 12.89 -19.27 29.50
CA LYS A 288 14.18 -19.99 29.44
C LYS A 288 14.44 -20.70 28.11
N ASN A 289 13.45 -20.79 27.22
CA ASN A 289 13.55 -21.57 25.98
C ASN A 289 14.30 -20.80 24.86
N ARG A 290 15.63 -20.70 25.01
CA ARG A 290 16.50 -20.03 24.03
C ARG A 290 16.46 -20.70 22.66
N ARG A 291 16.30 -22.02 22.61
CA ARG A 291 16.20 -22.76 21.34
C ARG A 291 14.93 -22.39 20.60
N GLY A 292 13.79 -22.35 21.31
CA GLY A 292 12.52 -21.88 20.75
C GLY A 292 12.61 -20.46 20.20
N GLN A 293 13.18 -19.53 20.96
CA GLN A 293 13.41 -18.15 20.51
C GLN A 293 14.24 -18.09 19.21
N LEU A 294 15.33 -18.85 19.13
CA LEU A 294 16.18 -18.87 17.94
C LEU A 294 15.46 -19.48 16.73
N VAL A 295 14.76 -20.60 16.92
CA VAL A 295 13.98 -21.26 15.86
C VAL A 295 12.89 -20.33 15.34
N THR A 296 12.09 -19.72 16.23
CA THR A 296 11.05 -18.78 15.83
C THR A 296 11.63 -17.61 15.06
N ARG A 297 12.75 -17.02 15.50
CA ARG A 297 13.42 -15.94 14.76
C ARG A 297 13.82 -16.36 13.34
N TRP A 298 14.40 -17.55 13.19
CA TRP A 298 14.76 -18.08 11.87
C TRP A 298 13.55 -18.33 10.98
N ILE A 299 12.45 -18.87 11.53
CA ILE A 299 11.19 -19.05 10.80
C ILE A 299 10.71 -17.69 10.25
N PHE A 300 10.66 -16.66 11.10
CA PHE A 300 10.22 -15.33 10.67
C PHE A 300 11.17 -14.68 9.65
N TYR A 301 12.49 -14.89 9.75
CA TYR A 301 13.42 -14.45 8.70
C TYR A 301 13.19 -15.16 7.37
N ILE A 302 13.00 -16.49 7.39
CA ILE A 302 12.72 -17.27 6.18
C ILE A 302 11.41 -16.80 5.55
N LEU A 303 10.35 -16.63 6.36
CA LEU A 303 9.08 -16.10 5.88
C LEU A 303 9.21 -14.70 5.28
N ALA A 304 10.02 -13.82 5.89
CA ALA A 304 10.29 -12.50 5.34
C ALA A 304 10.99 -12.57 3.98
N VAL A 305 11.98 -13.46 3.82
CA VAL A 305 12.67 -13.65 2.53
C VAL A 305 11.72 -14.22 1.48
N ILE A 306 10.91 -15.23 1.83
CA ILE A 306 9.93 -15.81 0.88
C ILE A 306 8.91 -14.74 0.47
N GLN A 307 8.35 -13.99 1.42
CA GLN A 307 7.42 -12.89 1.11
C GLN A 307 8.11 -11.79 0.30
N TRP A 308 9.37 -11.46 0.56
CA TRP A 308 10.12 -10.48 -0.22
C TRP A 308 10.30 -10.93 -1.68
N ILE A 309 10.66 -12.19 -1.93
CA ILE A 309 10.76 -12.76 -3.28
C ILE A 309 9.39 -12.72 -3.97
N ALA A 310 8.33 -13.13 -3.27
CA ALA A 310 6.97 -13.09 -3.79
C ALA A 310 6.51 -11.64 -4.07
N SER A 311 6.88 -10.66 -3.24
CA SER A 311 6.69 -9.24 -3.50
C SER A 311 7.46 -8.77 -4.74
N CYS A 312 8.70 -9.22 -4.95
CA CYS A 312 9.43 -8.93 -6.19
C CYS A 312 8.73 -9.50 -7.43
N TYR A 313 8.15 -10.70 -7.33
CA TYR A 313 7.34 -11.29 -8.41
C TYR A 313 6.07 -10.47 -8.68
N VAL A 314 5.31 -10.11 -7.64
CA VAL A 314 4.15 -9.22 -7.74
C VAL A 314 4.55 -7.93 -8.44
N ALA A 315 5.67 -7.35 -8.02
CA ALA A 315 6.14 -6.10 -8.57
C ALA A 315 6.60 -6.23 -10.04
N HIS A 316 7.24 -7.34 -10.41
CA HIS A 316 7.63 -7.63 -11.79
C HIS A 316 6.43 -7.77 -12.73
N ILE A 317 5.37 -8.47 -12.31
CA ILE A 317 4.16 -8.63 -13.14
C ILE A 317 3.48 -7.29 -13.35
N ASN A 318 3.35 -6.50 -12.28
CA ASN A 318 2.61 -5.24 -12.31
C ASN A 318 3.42 -4.09 -12.91
N LEU A 319 4.76 -4.18 -12.89
CA LEU A 319 5.67 -3.19 -13.46
C LEU A 319 6.83 -3.90 -14.20
N PRO A 320 6.63 -4.32 -15.46
CA PRO A 320 7.74 -4.82 -16.26
C PRO A 320 8.78 -3.70 -16.47
N LEU A 321 10.02 -3.95 -16.06
CA LEU A 321 11.17 -3.02 -16.08
C LEU A 321 11.42 -2.34 -17.44
N HIS A 322 10.92 -2.90 -18.55
CA HIS A 322 11.02 -2.30 -19.88
C HIS A 322 10.25 -0.98 -20.03
N LEU A 323 9.38 -0.62 -19.08
CA LEU A 323 8.61 0.63 -19.07
C LEU A 323 9.29 1.79 -18.33
N LEU A 324 10.49 1.59 -17.77
CA LEU A 324 11.27 2.68 -17.16
C LEU A 324 11.90 3.62 -18.22
N SER A 325 12.01 3.17 -19.47
CA SER A 325 12.46 3.99 -20.61
C SER A 325 11.31 4.63 -21.41
N SER A 326 10.07 4.22 -21.16
CA SER A 326 8.88 4.90 -21.70
C SER A 326 8.36 5.88 -20.67
N THR A 327 8.02 7.10 -21.07
CA THR A 327 7.27 8.07 -20.24
C THR A 327 5.85 7.62 -19.90
N VAL A 328 5.50 6.38 -20.26
CA VAL A 328 4.20 5.77 -20.12
C VAL A 328 4.36 4.51 -19.30
N TRP A 329 3.75 4.55 -18.12
CA TRP A 329 3.78 3.49 -17.12
C TRP A 329 2.65 2.50 -17.39
N GLY A 330 2.88 1.20 -17.15
CA GLY A 330 1.82 0.18 -17.03
C GLY A 330 1.19 -0.39 -18.31
N GLN A 331 1.90 -0.40 -19.44
CA GLN A 331 1.42 -1.02 -20.69
C GLN A 331 1.44 -2.56 -20.69
N ARG A 332 0.54 -3.17 -19.92
CA ARG A 332 -0.05 -4.45 -20.31
C ARG A 332 -1.56 -4.27 -20.36
N ALA A 333 -2.08 -3.86 -21.51
CA ALA A 333 -3.37 -4.41 -21.94
C ALA A 333 -3.11 -5.91 -22.20
N PRO A 334 -3.48 -6.77 -21.25
CA PRO A 334 -4.55 -7.68 -21.61
C PRO A 334 -5.52 -7.98 -20.46
N ASN A 335 -5.41 -7.35 -19.29
CA ASN A 335 -6.24 -7.71 -18.13
C ASN A 335 -7.43 -6.74 -18.05
N PRO A 336 -8.62 -7.12 -18.57
CA PRO A 336 -9.78 -6.26 -18.47
C PRO A 336 -10.15 -6.08 -16.99
N SER A 337 -10.42 -4.85 -16.59
CA SER A 337 -10.90 -4.51 -15.25
C SER A 337 -12.38 -4.86 -15.08
N TYR A 338 -13.11 -5.09 -16.18
CA TYR A 338 -14.54 -5.36 -16.17
C TYR A 338 -14.86 -6.61 -16.98
N ASP A 339 -15.88 -7.34 -16.54
CA ASP A 339 -16.48 -8.45 -17.29
C ASP A 339 -17.67 -7.94 -18.10
N CYS A 340 -17.71 -8.29 -19.38
CA CYS A 340 -18.82 -7.97 -20.26
C CYS A 340 -20.09 -8.72 -19.86
N VAL A 341 -21.23 -8.04 -19.74
CA VAL A 341 -22.53 -8.68 -19.49
C VAL A 341 -23.28 -8.82 -20.81
N GLN A 342 -22.86 -9.80 -21.61
CA GLN A 342 -23.35 -9.98 -22.98
C GLN A 342 -24.88 -10.04 -23.08
N SER A 343 -25.54 -10.70 -22.13
CA SER A 343 -27.00 -10.88 -22.12
C SER A 343 -27.80 -9.57 -21.98
N GLN A 344 -27.15 -8.47 -21.58
CA GLN A 344 -27.80 -7.17 -21.41
C GLN A 344 -27.49 -6.21 -22.56
N ILE A 345 -26.59 -6.56 -23.49
CA ILE A 345 -26.17 -5.66 -24.57
C ILE A 345 -27.35 -5.27 -25.44
N ASP A 346 -28.17 -6.23 -25.89
CA ASP A 346 -29.25 -5.93 -26.83
C ASP A 346 -30.25 -4.90 -26.26
N ALA A 347 -30.55 -5.00 -24.96
CA ALA A 347 -31.46 -4.09 -24.24
C ALA A 347 -30.82 -2.76 -23.80
N ALA A 348 -29.50 -2.61 -23.91
CA ALA A 348 -28.80 -1.39 -23.51
C ALA A 348 -29.06 -0.22 -24.49
N PRO A 349 -28.93 1.05 -24.07
CA PRO A 349 -29.16 2.19 -24.94
C PRO A 349 -28.09 2.36 -26.03
N GLY A 350 -28.46 3.04 -27.10
CA GLY A 350 -27.62 3.30 -28.27
C GLY A 350 -27.62 2.17 -29.31
N ALA A 351 -26.88 2.37 -30.40
CA ALA A 351 -26.73 1.44 -31.50
C ALA A 351 -25.25 1.07 -31.71
N SER A 352 -25.02 -0.17 -32.15
CA SER A 352 -23.68 -0.67 -32.49
C SER A 352 -23.72 -1.28 -33.89
N THR A 353 -22.61 -1.16 -34.60
CA THR A 353 -22.34 -1.86 -35.87
C THR A 353 -21.88 -3.31 -35.65
N CYS A 354 -21.48 -3.67 -34.43
CA CYS A 354 -20.96 -4.98 -34.07
C CYS A 354 -21.99 -5.82 -33.30
N SER A 355 -21.78 -7.15 -33.33
CA SER A 355 -22.58 -8.08 -32.51
C SER A 355 -22.18 -8.03 -31.03
N ALA A 356 -23.08 -8.42 -30.13
CA ALA A 356 -22.80 -8.53 -28.69
C ALA A 356 -21.58 -9.43 -28.38
N THR A 357 -21.43 -10.54 -29.11
CA THR A 357 -20.27 -11.44 -29.02
C THR A 357 -18.97 -10.76 -29.43
N GLU A 358 -19.01 -9.97 -30.49
CA GLU A 358 -17.84 -9.26 -31.00
C GLU A 358 -17.40 -8.18 -30.01
N ILE A 359 -18.35 -7.38 -29.51
CA ILE A 359 -18.09 -6.36 -28.48
C ILE A 359 -17.44 -6.99 -27.24
N CYS A 360 -18.00 -8.08 -26.70
CA CYS A 360 -17.44 -8.73 -25.51
C CYS A 360 -16.06 -9.39 -25.75
N SER A 361 -15.70 -9.69 -27.01
CA SER A 361 -14.37 -10.24 -27.34
C SER A 361 -13.26 -9.18 -27.34
N ARG A 362 -13.62 -7.89 -27.35
CA ARG A 362 -12.69 -6.76 -27.39
C ARG A 362 -12.21 -6.37 -25.99
N ASN A 363 -11.24 -7.11 -25.47
CA ASN A 363 -10.73 -6.93 -24.09
C ASN A 363 -10.27 -5.49 -23.77
N TRP A 364 -9.73 -4.76 -24.75
CA TRP A 364 -9.26 -3.37 -24.58
C TRP A 364 -10.37 -2.40 -24.15
N LEU A 365 -11.62 -2.68 -24.52
CA LEU A 365 -12.78 -1.85 -24.19
C LEU A 365 -13.11 -1.88 -22.70
N PHE A 366 -12.75 -2.98 -22.03
CA PHE A 366 -12.96 -3.21 -20.60
C PHE A 366 -11.70 -2.92 -19.77
N VAL A 367 -10.70 -2.27 -20.36
CA VAL A 367 -9.54 -1.75 -19.63
C VAL A 367 -9.86 -0.33 -19.17
N ASP A 368 -9.48 0.00 -17.95
CA ASP A 368 -9.62 1.34 -17.39
C ASP A 368 -8.24 1.93 -17.08
N PRO A 369 -7.65 2.69 -18.03
CA PRO A 369 -6.31 3.23 -17.87
C PRO A 369 -6.28 4.46 -16.94
N LEU A 370 -7.42 4.97 -16.48
CA LEU A 370 -7.51 6.25 -15.76
C LEU A 370 -6.70 6.29 -14.46
N TYR A 371 -6.51 5.16 -13.79
CA TYR A 371 -5.69 5.10 -12.57
C TYR A 371 -4.20 5.35 -12.81
N GLN A 372 -3.76 5.43 -14.08
CA GLN A 372 -2.40 5.83 -14.45
C GLN A 372 -2.30 7.31 -14.89
N PHE A 373 -3.42 7.99 -15.17
CA PHE A 373 -3.42 9.26 -15.91
C PHE A 373 -4.23 10.43 -15.31
N THR A 374 -5.10 10.25 -14.31
CA THR A 374 -5.76 11.41 -13.68
C THR A 374 -4.84 12.12 -12.71
N GLY A 375 -4.23 13.19 -13.18
CA GLY A 375 -3.42 14.12 -12.41
C GLY A 375 -2.10 14.35 -13.10
N GLN A 376 -1.99 15.50 -13.80
CA GLN A 376 -0.76 16.01 -14.42
C GLN A 376 0.45 16.04 -13.46
N PHE A 377 0.28 15.85 -12.16
CA PHE A 377 1.35 15.95 -11.17
C PHE A 377 1.34 14.96 -9.98
N ASP A 378 0.42 13.99 -9.81
CA ASP A 378 0.31 13.30 -8.49
C ASP A 378 0.47 11.76 -8.46
N HIS A 379 0.13 11.02 -9.52
CA HIS A 379 0.13 9.55 -9.44
C HIS A 379 1.46 8.86 -9.82
N GLN A 380 2.31 9.49 -10.62
CA GLN A 380 3.67 8.98 -10.84
C GLN A 380 4.46 8.95 -9.51
N TYR A 381 4.21 9.92 -8.63
CA TYR A 381 4.88 9.99 -7.33
C TYR A 381 4.42 8.92 -6.35
N SER A 382 3.17 8.44 -6.38
CA SER A 382 2.70 7.43 -5.43
C SER A 382 3.31 6.05 -5.71
N VAL A 383 3.33 5.61 -6.97
CA VAL A 383 3.97 4.35 -7.38
C VAL A 383 5.48 4.43 -7.19
N LEU A 384 6.10 5.55 -7.60
CA LEU A 384 7.52 5.80 -7.38
C LEU A 384 7.84 5.87 -5.87
N ALA A 385 6.98 6.44 -5.04
CA ALA A 385 7.13 6.45 -3.59
C ALA A 385 7.03 5.05 -2.99
N VAL A 386 6.04 4.23 -3.37
CA VAL A 386 5.94 2.83 -2.92
C VAL A 386 7.20 2.06 -3.30
N TRP A 387 7.74 2.28 -4.50
CA TRP A 387 8.99 1.68 -4.95
C TRP A 387 10.23 2.19 -4.23
N LEU A 388 10.31 3.49 -4.00
CA LEU A 388 11.39 4.10 -3.22
C LEU A 388 11.36 3.55 -1.79
N ILE A 389 10.18 3.44 -1.17
CA ILE A 389 10.01 2.86 0.16
C ILE A 389 10.40 1.38 0.14
N PHE A 390 9.91 0.59 -0.83
CA PHE A 390 10.28 -0.82 -0.98
C PHE A 390 11.79 -1.00 -1.17
N SER A 391 12.43 -0.16 -1.98
CA SER A 391 13.87 -0.19 -2.25
C SER A 391 14.67 0.22 -1.02
N MET A 392 14.28 1.31 -0.35
CA MET A 392 14.91 1.77 0.89
C MET A 392 14.81 0.69 1.98
N LEU A 393 13.65 0.05 2.12
CA LEU A 393 13.45 -1.05 3.06
C LEU A 393 14.30 -2.27 2.71
N THR A 394 14.37 -2.64 1.44
CA THR A 394 15.21 -3.76 0.97
C THR A 394 16.67 -3.47 1.27
N MET A 395 17.16 -2.27 0.93
CA MET A 395 18.54 -1.85 1.23
C MET A 395 18.82 -1.84 2.73
N ALA A 396 17.88 -1.36 3.54
CA ALA A 396 18.01 -1.33 4.99
C ALA A 396 17.99 -2.74 5.62
N ALA A 397 17.22 -3.67 5.07
CA ALA A 397 17.20 -5.07 5.51
C ALA A 397 18.47 -5.83 5.10
N LEU A 398 19.06 -5.49 3.94
CA LEU A 398 20.29 -6.09 3.44
C LEU A 398 21.57 -5.42 3.96
N SER A 399 21.48 -4.21 4.53
CA SER A 399 22.64 -3.45 5.02
C SER A 399 23.53 -4.23 6.01
N PRO A 400 23.02 -5.08 6.93
CA PRO A 400 23.89 -5.84 7.82
C PRO A 400 24.71 -6.90 7.07
N VAL A 401 24.14 -7.50 6.02
CA VAL A 401 24.83 -8.49 5.18
C VAL A 401 25.89 -7.80 4.33
N TYR A 402 25.55 -6.66 3.73
CA TYR A 402 26.48 -5.85 2.94
C TYR A 402 27.67 -5.39 3.79
N ILE A 403 27.42 -4.86 4.99
CA ILE A 403 28.49 -4.39 5.89
C ILE A 403 29.32 -5.56 6.40
N MET A 404 28.72 -6.72 6.68
CA MET A 404 29.49 -7.92 7.05
C MET A 404 30.43 -8.36 5.93
N ALA A 405 29.96 -8.33 4.67
CA ALA A 405 30.78 -8.69 3.51
C ALA A 405 31.93 -7.70 3.28
N THR A 406 31.67 -6.39 3.37
CA THR A 406 32.71 -5.37 3.19
C THR A 406 33.72 -5.34 4.33
N SER A 407 33.28 -5.51 5.59
CA SER A 407 34.19 -5.62 6.75
C SER A 407 35.03 -6.90 6.70
N PHE A 408 34.55 -7.99 6.11
CA PHE A 408 35.37 -9.19 5.91
C PHE A 408 36.50 -8.97 4.89
N CYS A 409 36.26 -8.13 3.87
CA CYS A 409 37.25 -7.75 2.87
C CYS A 409 38.21 -6.64 3.36
N SER A 410 37.80 -5.84 4.35
CA SER A 410 38.59 -4.80 5.00
C SER A 410 39.54 -5.41 6.03
N ARG A 411 40.86 -5.25 5.83
CA ARG A 411 41.90 -5.81 6.73
C ARG A 411 42.08 -5.08 8.08
N GLY A 412 41.18 -4.18 8.48
CA GLY A 412 41.43 -3.25 9.61
C GLY A 412 40.33 -3.12 10.65
N SER A 413 39.13 -3.65 10.44
CA SER A 413 38.00 -3.49 11.37
C SER A 413 37.43 -4.82 11.81
N SER A 414 36.97 -4.90 13.06
CA SER A 414 36.28 -6.12 13.51
C SER A 414 34.89 -6.13 12.86
N PRO A 415 34.53 -7.15 12.06
CA PRO A 415 33.23 -7.17 11.38
C PRO A 415 32.05 -7.12 12.36
N LEU A 416 32.27 -7.57 13.60
CA LEU A 416 31.28 -7.52 14.69
C LEU A 416 31.10 -6.12 15.30
N SER A 417 32.14 -5.26 15.35
CA SER A 417 31.98 -3.87 15.81
C SER A 417 31.25 -3.02 14.79
N ASP A 418 31.52 -3.24 13.51
CA ASP A 418 30.91 -2.49 12.41
C ASP A 418 29.43 -2.87 12.26
N LEU A 419 29.11 -4.17 12.40
CA LEU A 419 27.73 -4.68 12.40
C LEU A 419 26.86 -4.07 13.50
N ARG A 420 27.45 -3.66 14.63
CA ARG A 420 26.73 -3.06 15.76
C ARG A 420 26.16 -1.67 15.41
N TRP A 421 26.80 -0.95 14.50
CA TRP A 421 26.36 0.37 14.05
C TRP A 421 25.55 0.30 12.75
N ALA A 422 25.77 -0.76 11.97
CA ALA A 422 25.08 -1.08 10.73
C ALA A 422 23.60 -1.45 10.89
N ASP A 423 23.24 -2.11 12.00
CA ASP A 423 21.91 -2.67 12.23
C ASP A 423 21.16 -1.91 13.34
N PRO A 424 20.52 -0.76 13.03
CA PRO A 424 19.62 -0.07 13.95
C PRO A 424 18.39 -0.93 14.33
N GLY A 425 18.19 -2.08 13.69
CA GLY A 425 17.08 -2.96 13.88
C GLY A 425 15.85 -2.54 13.07
N PRO A 426 14.97 -3.49 12.72
CA PRO A 426 13.77 -3.20 11.92
C PRO A 426 12.92 -2.08 12.52
N ILE A 427 12.72 -2.07 13.84
CA ILE A 427 11.84 -1.08 14.51
C ILE A 427 12.32 0.36 14.34
N ALA A 428 13.63 0.62 14.42
CA ALA A 428 14.16 1.96 14.24
C ALA A 428 14.06 2.43 12.79
N ILE A 429 14.32 1.53 11.82
CA ILE A 429 14.17 1.81 10.38
C ILE A 429 12.71 2.14 10.07
N LEU A 430 11.79 1.32 10.55
CA LEU A 430 10.36 1.52 10.33
C LEU A 430 9.86 2.80 11.01
N SER A 431 10.34 3.10 12.21
CA SER A 431 9.99 4.36 12.88
C SER A 431 10.51 5.60 12.13
N LEU A 432 11.65 5.50 11.45
CA LEU A 432 12.16 6.58 10.59
C LEU A 432 11.25 6.79 9.37
N LEU A 433 10.81 5.69 8.74
CA LEU A 433 9.88 5.74 7.60
C LEU A 433 8.51 6.31 7.98
N SER A 434 8.08 6.16 9.24
CA SER A 434 6.88 6.82 9.75
C SER A 434 6.92 8.34 9.57
N PHE A 435 8.09 8.98 9.65
CA PHE A 435 8.20 10.43 9.43
C PHE A 435 7.97 10.82 7.97
N CYS A 436 8.49 10.02 7.02
CA CYS A 436 8.20 10.21 5.61
C CYS A 436 6.70 10.04 5.34
N GLU A 437 6.07 9.05 5.98
CA GLU A 437 4.64 8.76 5.83
C GLU A 437 3.75 9.88 6.39
N ILE A 438 4.15 10.55 7.47
CA ILE A 438 3.46 11.73 8.00
C ILE A 438 3.43 12.85 6.95
N LEU A 439 4.55 13.10 6.27
CA LEU A 439 4.65 14.15 5.24
C LEU A 439 3.75 13.82 4.05
N VAL A 440 3.80 12.57 3.58
CA VAL A 440 2.91 12.08 2.51
C VAL A 440 1.45 12.20 2.93
N GLY A 441 1.10 11.81 4.16
CA GLY A 441 -0.25 11.92 4.69
C GLY A 441 -0.77 13.35 4.74
N GLY A 442 0.11 14.32 5.04
CA GLY A 442 -0.22 15.74 4.98
C GLY A 442 -0.57 16.22 3.56
N LEU A 443 0.21 15.84 2.56
CA LEU A 443 -0.06 16.15 1.15
C LEU A 443 -1.36 15.48 0.66
N LEU A 444 -1.57 14.24 1.08
CA LEU A 444 -2.72 13.42 0.72
C LEU A 444 -4.04 14.03 1.23
N ILE A 445 -4.04 14.71 2.39
CA ILE A 445 -5.22 15.46 2.85
C ILE A 445 -5.60 16.57 1.85
N GLY A 446 -4.62 17.26 1.28
CA GLY A 446 -4.87 18.27 0.25
C GLY A 446 -5.57 17.69 -0.98
N ASP A 447 -5.05 16.56 -1.48
CA ASP A 447 -5.65 15.82 -2.59
C ASP A 447 -7.06 15.30 -2.25
N ILE A 448 -7.27 14.72 -1.06
CA ILE A 448 -8.60 14.28 -0.62
C ILE A 448 -9.60 15.43 -0.56
N VAL A 449 -9.20 16.58 -0.01
CA VAL A 449 -10.07 17.76 0.08
C VAL A 449 -10.39 18.32 -1.30
N ALA A 450 -9.40 18.38 -2.20
CA ALA A 450 -9.64 18.75 -3.60
C ALA A 450 -10.63 17.77 -4.24
N ARG A 451 -10.49 16.47 -3.95
CA ARG A 451 -11.36 15.43 -4.49
C ARG A 451 -12.80 15.45 -3.99
N LEU A 452 -13.07 16.02 -2.81
CA LEU A 452 -14.44 16.26 -2.35
C LEU A 452 -15.24 17.18 -3.27
N SER A 453 -14.57 18.00 -4.07
CA SER A 453 -15.21 18.97 -4.96
C SER A 453 -15.49 18.42 -6.36
N PHE A 454 -14.98 17.23 -6.71
CA PHE A 454 -15.20 16.63 -8.02
C PHE A 454 -16.61 16.05 -8.16
N ARG A 455 -17.12 16.15 -9.39
CA ARG A 455 -18.41 15.60 -9.79
C ARG A 455 -18.28 14.09 -10.10
N PRO A 456 -19.39 13.32 -10.11
CA PRO A 456 -19.42 11.88 -10.40
C PRO A 456 -19.08 11.47 -11.85
N TYR A 457 -17.96 11.93 -12.40
CA TYR A 457 -17.58 11.65 -13.79
C TYR A 457 -16.79 10.35 -13.91
N ALA A 458 -17.10 9.57 -14.94
CA ALA A 458 -16.50 8.26 -15.18
C ALA A 458 -15.32 8.36 -16.15
N SER A 459 -14.43 7.38 -16.10
CA SER A 459 -13.63 7.02 -17.26
C SER A 459 -14.52 6.41 -18.34
N VAL A 460 -14.22 6.71 -19.60
CA VAL A 460 -14.99 6.17 -20.71
C VAL A 460 -14.07 5.70 -21.82
N THR A 461 -14.26 4.47 -22.27
CA THR A 461 -13.56 3.86 -23.40
C THR A 461 -14.51 3.73 -24.57
N LEU A 462 -14.03 4.06 -25.76
CA LEU A 462 -14.80 4.13 -27.00
C LEU A 462 -14.18 3.19 -28.03
N ASP A 463 -15.00 2.33 -28.62
CA ASP A 463 -14.61 1.59 -29.82
C ASP A 463 -15.21 2.29 -31.04
N TRP A 464 -14.35 2.86 -31.88
CA TRP A 464 -14.78 3.60 -33.06
C TRP A 464 -15.35 2.72 -34.16
N GLU A 465 -14.91 1.45 -34.24
CA GLU A 465 -15.35 0.52 -35.28
C GLU A 465 -16.74 -0.02 -34.95
N CYS A 466 -16.93 -0.41 -33.69
CA CYS A 466 -18.19 -0.96 -33.19
C CYS A 466 -19.21 0.10 -32.77
N GLN A 467 -18.83 1.38 -32.77
CA GLN A 467 -19.65 2.46 -32.22
C GLN A 467 -20.16 2.13 -30.81
N ALA A 468 -19.25 1.67 -29.96
CA ALA A 468 -19.59 1.17 -28.64
C ALA A 468 -18.83 1.96 -27.56
N ILE A 469 -19.48 2.14 -26.41
CA ILE A 469 -18.97 2.94 -25.31
C ILE A 469 -19.06 2.15 -24.00
N HIS A 470 -17.92 2.00 -23.33
CA HIS A 470 -17.85 1.36 -22.03
C HIS A 470 -17.55 2.42 -20.96
N VAL A 471 -18.35 2.38 -19.89
CA VAL A 471 -18.27 3.32 -18.77
C VAL A 471 -17.55 2.62 -17.62
N GLY A 472 -16.44 3.20 -17.15
CA GLY A 472 -15.76 2.73 -15.95
C GLY A 472 -16.42 3.22 -14.66
N MET A 473 -15.87 2.80 -13.53
CA MET A 473 -16.20 3.39 -12.25
C MET A 473 -15.58 4.77 -12.11
N SER A 474 -16.25 5.64 -11.36
CA SER A 474 -15.73 6.96 -11.10
C SER A 474 -14.48 6.93 -10.19
N SER A 475 -13.45 7.68 -10.59
CA SER A 475 -12.11 7.72 -9.98
C SER A 475 -12.10 8.15 -8.49
N TRP A 476 -13.18 8.75 -8.00
CA TRP A 476 -13.28 9.28 -6.63
C TRP A 476 -14.14 8.43 -5.69
N ARG A 477 -14.93 7.46 -6.18
CA ARG A 477 -15.95 6.76 -5.36
C ARG A 477 -16.05 5.25 -5.50
N TYR A 478 -15.23 4.66 -6.36
CA TYR A 478 -15.26 3.24 -6.69
C TYR A 478 -15.20 2.26 -5.49
N TYR A 479 -14.59 2.61 -4.35
CA TYR A 479 -14.60 1.74 -3.16
C TYR A 479 -15.91 1.73 -2.35
N ILE A 480 -16.72 2.78 -2.48
CA ILE A 480 -17.84 3.06 -1.58
C ILE A 480 -19.18 3.01 -2.32
N ASP A 481 -19.20 3.24 -3.63
CA ASP A 481 -20.41 3.22 -4.48
C ASP A 481 -20.88 1.82 -4.89
N VAL A 482 -20.23 0.77 -4.37
CA VAL A 482 -20.56 -0.61 -4.68
C VAL A 482 -20.97 -1.31 -3.39
N HIS A 483 -22.26 -1.64 -3.28
CA HIS A 483 -22.79 -2.36 -2.11
C HIS A 483 -22.21 -3.77 -1.97
N TYR A 484 -21.77 -4.39 -3.07
CA TYR A 484 -21.20 -5.74 -3.05
C TYR A 484 -19.85 -5.77 -2.31
N GLY A 485 -19.82 -6.48 -1.18
CA GLY A 485 -18.59 -6.65 -0.39
C GLY A 485 -18.05 -5.35 0.21
N GLN A 486 -18.88 -4.33 0.43
CA GLN A 486 -18.43 -3.02 0.91
C GLN A 486 -17.69 -3.09 2.26
N GLY A 487 -18.26 -3.78 3.25
CA GLY A 487 -17.59 -3.99 4.54
C GLY A 487 -16.29 -4.78 4.39
N TRP A 488 -16.29 -5.77 3.50
CA TRP A 488 -15.11 -6.55 3.17
C TRP A 488 -13.99 -5.70 2.54
N ARG A 489 -14.34 -4.78 1.66
CA ARG A 489 -13.41 -3.87 0.98
C ARG A 489 -12.89 -2.78 1.91
N ILE A 490 -13.72 -2.28 2.82
CA ILE A 490 -13.26 -1.40 3.90
C ILE A 490 -12.26 -2.14 4.77
N VAL A 491 -12.56 -3.37 5.19
CA VAL A 491 -11.59 -4.20 5.93
C VAL A 491 -10.31 -4.40 5.10
N LYS A 492 -10.43 -4.76 3.82
CA LYS A 492 -9.31 -4.92 2.87
C LYS A 492 -8.39 -3.71 2.81
N MET A 493 -8.97 -2.51 2.77
CA MET A 493 -8.27 -1.22 2.76
C MET A 493 -7.37 -1.01 3.99
N TRP A 494 -7.77 -1.50 5.16
CA TRP A 494 -7.02 -1.29 6.42
C TRP A 494 -6.07 -2.43 6.77
N PHE A 495 -6.17 -3.60 6.12
CA PHE A 495 -5.40 -4.81 6.44
C PHE A 495 -4.42 -5.26 5.33
N ASN A 496 -3.87 -4.32 4.55
CA ASN A 496 -2.71 -4.56 3.64
C ASN A 496 -2.90 -5.70 2.61
N SER A 497 -3.96 -5.66 1.80
CA SER A 497 -4.28 -6.77 0.87
C SER A 497 -4.81 -6.41 -0.48
#